data_AF-A0A527ZH43-F1
#
_entry.id   AF-A0A527ZH43-F1
#
_cell.length_a   1.000
_cell.length_b   1.000
_cell.length_c   1.000
_cell.angle_alpha   90.00
_cell.angle_beta   90.00
_cell.angle_gamma   90.00
#
_symmetry.space_group_name_H-M   'P 1'
#
loop_
_entity.id
_entity.type
_entity.pdbx_description
1 polymer ?
#
loop_
_entity_poly.entity_id
_entity_poly.type
_entity_poly.pdbx_seq_one_letter_code
_entity_poly.pdbx_strand_id
1 'polypeptide(L)'
;MAPDASGADPRISAGSIRLRKGGEPIVCLTAYTYPIARLLDDHVDLLLVGDSVAMVLHGHKTTLGASLEMMIAHGKAVMRGSAKACVVVDMPAGSYEATPRQAV
;
A
#
# COMPACT_ATOMS: atom_id res chain seq x y z
N MET A 1 24.88 17.65 20.95
CA MET A 1 23.44 17.91 21.09
C MET A 1 22.83 17.60 19.73
N ALA A 2 22.20 16.43 19.61
CA ALA A 2 21.53 16.05 18.37
C ALA A 2 20.37 17.02 18.12
N PRO A 3 20.09 17.41 16.86
CA PRO A 3 18.90 18.18 16.56
C PRO A 3 17.68 17.37 16.99
N ASP A 4 16.73 18.06 17.60
CA ASP A 4 15.50 17.48 18.09
C ASP A 4 14.73 16.77 16.96
N ALA A 5 14.11 15.64 17.32
CA ALA A 5 13.14 14.98 16.46
C ALA A 5 11.77 15.61 16.76
N SER A 6 11.44 16.72 16.11
CA SER A 6 10.07 17.25 16.11
C SER A 6 9.56 17.47 14.68
N GLY A 7 8.50 16.72 14.33
CA GLY A 7 7.70 16.90 13.11
C GLY A 7 8.05 16.00 11.93
N ALA A 8 7.83 14.67 12.04
CA ALA A 8 7.74 13.86 10.83
C ALA A 8 6.55 14.35 10.01
N ASP A 9 6.79 14.71 8.74
CA ASP A 9 5.74 15.14 7.80
C ASP A 9 4.61 14.08 7.80
N PRO A 10 3.34 14.47 7.95
CA PRO A 10 2.26 13.51 8.07
C PRO A 10 2.17 12.64 6.81
N ARG A 11 1.85 11.36 7.01
CA ARG A 11 1.61 10.42 5.91
C ARG A 11 0.66 11.04 4.87
N ILE A 12 1.02 10.92 3.60
CA ILE A 12 0.19 11.37 2.48
C ILE A 12 -1.19 10.71 2.57
N SER A 13 -2.23 11.55 2.61
CA SER A 13 -3.61 11.09 2.69
C SER A 13 -4.21 10.88 1.30
N ALA A 14 -5.23 10.03 1.19
CA ALA A 14 -6.02 9.91 -0.04
C ALA A 14 -6.63 11.26 -0.48
N GLY A 15 -6.95 12.14 0.49
CA GLY A 15 -7.40 13.51 0.22
C GLY A 15 -6.33 14.37 -0.46
N SER A 16 -5.08 14.30 0.03
CA SER A 16 -3.92 14.99 -0.54
C SER A 16 -3.64 14.54 -1.98
N ILE A 17 -3.73 13.23 -2.22
CA ILE A 17 -3.63 12.64 -3.55
C ILE A 17 -4.72 13.17 -4.49
N ARG A 18 -5.98 13.19 -4.04
CA ARG A 18 -7.11 13.68 -4.84
C ARG A 18 -6.94 15.15 -5.27
N LEU A 19 -6.34 15.99 -4.42
CA LEU A 19 -6.11 17.42 -4.71
C LEU A 19 -5.09 17.64 -5.84
N ARG A 20 -4.21 16.67 -6.13
CA ARG A 20 -3.21 16.74 -7.21
C ARG A 20 -3.78 16.39 -8.59
N LYS A 21 -5.07 16.08 -8.71
CA LYS A 21 -5.69 15.71 -10.00
C LYS A 21 -5.48 16.80 -11.06
N GLY A 22 -4.85 16.43 -12.18
CA GLY A 22 -4.53 17.35 -13.29
C GLY A 22 -3.26 18.19 -13.08
N GLY A 23 -2.57 18.02 -11.95
CA GLY A 23 -1.29 18.66 -11.65
C GLY A 23 -0.11 17.70 -11.82
N GLU A 24 0.80 17.72 -10.86
CA GLU A 24 2.00 16.88 -10.85
C GLU A 24 1.67 15.38 -10.84
N PRO A 25 2.26 14.57 -11.75
CA PRO A 25 2.10 13.13 -11.77
C PRO A 25 2.44 12.48 -10.42
N ILE A 26 1.71 11.41 -10.10
CA ILE A 26 1.85 10.67 -8.84
C ILE A 26 2.73 9.44 -9.08
N VAL A 27 3.72 9.23 -8.22
CA VAL A 27 4.57 8.04 -8.25
C VAL A 27 3.96 6.97 -7.35
N CYS A 28 3.63 5.82 -7.94
CA CYS A 28 3.08 4.66 -7.23
C CYS A 28 3.91 3.42 -7.55
N LEU A 29 4.32 2.69 -6.51
CA LEU A 29 4.94 1.38 -6.67
C LEU A 29 4.27 0.36 -5.76
N THR A 30 4.30 -0.90 -6.18
CA THR A 30 3.85 -1.99 -5.34
C THR A 30 4.87 -2.29 -4.25
N ALA A 31 4.41 -2.58 -3.03
CA ALA A 31 5.24 -3.12 -1.96
C ALA A 31 4.45 -4.18 -1.17
N TYR A 32 5.17 -5.19 -0.69
CA TYR A 32 4.57 -6.32 0.01
C TYR A 32 5.28 -6.69 1.31
N THR A 33 6.46 -6.11 1.56
CA THR A 33 7.30 -6.46 2.72
C THR A 33 7.81 -5.21 3.41
N TYR A 34 8.11 -5.35 4.71
CA TYR A 34 8.67 -4.29 5.54
C TYR A 34 9.93 -3.62 4.95
N PRO A 35 11.00 -4.34 4.56
CA PRO A 35 12.23 -3.70 4.10
C PRO A 35 12.04 -2.98 2.76
N ILE A 36 11.20 -3.49 1.87
CA ILE A 36 10.90 -2.85 0.59
C ILE A 36 10.07 -1.58 0.78
N ALA A 37 9.05 -1.62 1.64
CA ALA A 37 8.26 -0.44 1.98
C ALA A 37 9.16 0.67 2.55
N ARG A 38 10.06 0.33 3.48
CA ARG A 38 11.01 1.28 4.07
C ARG A 38 11.99 1.86 3.05
N LEU A 39 12.44 1.06 2.09
CA LEU A 39 13.34 1.52 1.04
C LEU A 39 12.65 2.51 0.09
N LEU A 40 11.37 2.27 -0.22
CA LEU A 40 10.62 3.05 -1.21
C LEU A 40 9.92 4.29 -0.64
N ASP A 41 9.71 4.37 0.68
CA ASP A 41 8.83 5.34 1.34
C ASP A 41 9.15 6.81 1.03
N ASP A 42 10.43 7.15 0.86
CA ASP A 42 10.89 8.51 0.52
C ASP A 42 10.86 8.82 -0.99
N HIS A 43 10.51 7.84 -1.82
CA HIS A 43 10.60 7.91 -3.28
C HIS A 43 9.26 7.80 -3.99
N VAL A 44 8.17 7.53 -3.26
CA VAL A 44 6.85 7.32 -3.83
C VAL A 44 5.78 8.11 -3.07
N ASP A 45 4.73 8.50 -3.78
CA ASP A 45 3.54 9.09 -3.19
C ASP A 45 2.58 8.00 -2.65
N LEU A 46 2.56 6.84 -3.33
CA LEU A 46 1.75 5.67 -2.97
C LEU A 46 2.57 4.38 -2.90
N LEU A 47 2.24 3.57 -1.90
CA LEU A 47 2.61 2.15 -1.84
C LEU A 47 1.37 1.29 -1.99
N LEU A 48 1.33 0.48 -3.04
CA LEU A 48 0.23 -0.45 -3.30
C LEU A 48 0.57 -1.87 -2.81
N VAL A 49 -0.18 -2.36 -1.84
CA VAL A 49 -0.21 -3.78 -1.46
C VAL A 49 -1.23 -4.48 -2.34
N GLY A 50 -0.80 -4.84 -3.54
CA GLY A 50 -1.67 -5.41 -4.56
C GLY A 50 -1.78 -6.94 -4.50
N ASP A 51 -2.86 -7.47 -5.09
CA ASP A 51 -3.11 -8.92 -5.21
C ASP A 51 -2.04 -9.65 -6.05
N SER A 52 -1.31 -8.90 -6.89
CA SER A 52 -0.07 -9.30 -7.56
C SER A 52 0.96 -9.97 -6.66
N VAL A 53 0.91 -9.75 -5.33
CA VAL A 53 1.69 -10.49 -4.34
C VAL A 53 1.56 -12.01 -4.49
N ALA A 54 0.39 -12.51 -4.88
CA ALA A 54 0.16 -13.93 -5.13
C ALA A 54 1.08 -14.47 -6.23
N MET A 55 1.34 -13.67 -7.27
CA MET A 55 2.22 -14.05 -8.36
C MET A 55 3.69 -13.84 -8.00
N VAL A 56 4.04 -12.65 -7.52
CA VAL A 56 5.45 -12.24 -7.40
C VAL A 56 6.14 -12.76 -6.14
N LEU A 57 5.41 -13.00 -5.05
CA LEU A 57 5.97 -13.58 -3.81
C LEU A 57 5.56 -15.03 -3.58
N HIS A 58 4.34 -15.42 -3.98
CA HIS A 58 3.83 -16.78 -3.73
C HIS A 58 3.86 -17.69 -4.97
N GLY A 59 4.29 -17.19 -6.13
CA GLY A 59 4.51 -18.00 -7.33
C GLY A 59 3.22 -18.53 -7.98
N HIS A 60 2.07 -17.96 -7.67
CA HIS A 60 0.82 -18.31 -8.36
C HIS A 60 0.86 -17.87 -9.82
N LYS A 61 0.10 -18.57 -10.68
CA LYS A 61 0.00 -18.23 -12.11
C LYS A 61 -0.83 -16.97 -12.36
N THR A 62 -1.77 -16.66 -11.47
CA THR A 62 -2.69 -15.52 -11.55
C THR A 62 -2.91 -14.94 -10.15
N THR A 63 -3.58 -13.79 -10.06
CA THR A 63 -3.89 -13.15 -8.77
C THR A 63 -5.10 -13.76 -8.06
N LEU A 64 -5.86 -14.65 -8.71
CA LEU A 64 -7.05 -15.30 -8.14
C LEU A 64 -6.76 -16.15 -6.88
N GLY A 65 -5.50 -16.52 -6.66
CA GLY A 65 -5.10 -17.22 -5.44
C GLY A 65 -4.76 -16.29 -4.27
N ALA A 66 -4.85 -14.96 -4.42
CA ALA A 66 -4.69 -14.02 -3.32
C ALA A 66 -5.86 -14.14 -2.34
N SER A 67 -5.56 -14.33 -1.05
CA SER A 67 -6.58 -14.37 0.01
C SER A 67 -6.60 -13.06 0.79
N LEU A 68 -7.71 -12.80 1.49
CA LEU A 68 -7.82 -11.64 2.38
C LEU A 68 -6.75 -11.67 3.50
N GLU A 69 -6.42 -12.86 4.01
CA GLU A 69 -5.34 -13.03 4.98
C GLU A 69 -3.97 -12.65 4.42
N MET A 70 -3.68 -12.95 3.15
CA MET A 70 -2.45 -12.47 2.50
C MET A 70 -2.42 -10.94 2.46
N MET A 71 -3.52 -10.30 2.04
CA MET A 71 -3.60 -8.83 1.98
C MET A 71 -3.40 -8.21 3.37
N ILE A 72 -4.02 -8.78 4.40
CA ILE A 72 -3.86 -8.32 5.79
C ILE A 72 -2.41 -8.48 6.25
N ALA A 73 -1.77 -9.63 5.99
CA ALA A 73 -0.41 -9.90 6.43
C ALA A 73 0.61 -8.97 5.75
N HIS A 74 0.54 -8.85 4.43
CA HIS A 74 1.41 -7.97 3.65
C HIS A 74 1.11 -6.49 3.93
N GLY A 75 -0.15 -6.11 4.08
CA GLY A 75 -0.59 -4.77 4.48
C GLY A 75 0.01 -4.35 5.82
N LYS A 76 -0.08 -5.21 6.84
CA LYS A 76 0.57 -4.98 8.13
C LYS A 76 2.09 -4.82 8.02
N ALA A 77 2.74 -5.60 7.17
CA ALA A 77 4.19 -5.50 6.97
C ALA A 77 4.60 -4.17 6.34
N VAL A 78 3.89 -3.73 5.29
CA VAL A 78 4.12 -2.46 4.59
C VAL A 78 3.81 -1.26 5.49
N MET A 79 2.71 -1.31 6.24
CA MET A 79 2.34 -0.26 7.20
C MET A 79 3.38 -0.04 8.29
N ARG A 80 4.12 -1.08 8.69
CA ARG A 80 5.26 -0.93 9.63
C ARG A 80 6.49 -0.31 8.96
N GLY A 81 6.67 -0.50 7.65
CA GLY A 81 7.83 -0.04 6.90
C GLY A 81 7.67 1.39 6.35
N SER A 82 6.45 1.86 6.15
CA SER A 82 6.14 3.18 5.58
C SER A 82 5.71 4.20 6.65
N ALA A 83 6.34 5.37 6.64
CA ALA A 83 6.01 6.51 7.47
C ALA A 83 5.34 7.65 6.68
N LYS A 84 5.68 7.83 5.39
CA LYS A 84 5.29 8.98 4.57
C LYS A 84 4.33 8.65 3.43
N ALA A 85 4.56 7.58 2.67
CA ALA A 85 3.76 7.28 1.50
C ALA A 85 2.31 6.89 1.87
N CYS A 86 1.36 7.19 0.99
CA CYS A 86 -0.01 6.72 1.13
C CYS A 86 -0.07 5.21 0.86
N VAL A 87 -0.37 4.41 1.88
CA VAL A 87 -0.47 2.95 1.73
C VAL A 87 -1.89 2.58 1.34
N VAL A 88 -2.03 1.86 0.21
CA VAL A 88 -3.27 1.30 -0.30
C VAL A 88 -3.17 -0.21 -0.30
N VAL A 89 -4.24 -0.91 0.09
CA VAL A 89 -4.30 -2.37 0.10
C VAL A 89 -5.46 -2.81 -0.78
N ASP A 90 -5.20 -3.74 -1.70
CA ASP A 90 -6.24 -4.29 -2.56
C ASP A 90 -7.22 -5.17 -1.78
N MET A 91 -8.47 -5.15 -2.22
CA MET A 91 -9.46 -6.17 -1.89
C MET A 91 -9.30 -7.31 -2.91
N PRO A 92 -8.95 -8.54 -2.48
CA PRO A 92 -8.69 -9.62 -3.43
C PRO A 92 -9.98 -10.14 -4.06
N ALA A 93 -9.88 -10.83 -5.20
CA ALA A 93 -11.04 -11.43 -5.86
C ALA A 93 -11.86 -12.33 -4.91
N GLY A 94 -13.19 -12.24 -4.99
CA GLY A 94 -14.16 -12.92 -4.15
C GLY A 94 -14.47 -12.20 -2.83
N SER A 95 -13.76 -11.12 -2.49
CA SER A 95 -13.92 -10.43 -1.20
C SER A 95 -14.89 -9.24 -1.22
N TYR A 96 -15.36 -8.78 -2.38
CA TYR A 96 -16.15 -7.54 -2.46
C TYR A 96 -17.31 -7.58 -3.47
N GLU A 97 -17.42 -8.63 -4.29
CA GLU A 97 -18.28 -8.66 -5.47
C GLU A 97 -19.74 -8.97 -5.16
N ALA A 98 -20.04 -9.69 -4.08
CA ALA A 98 -21.39 -10.22 -3.87
C ALA A 98 -22.37 -9.13 -3.41
N THR A 99 -21.96 -8.27 -2.49
CA THR A 99 -22.81 -7.17 -1.97
C THR A 99 -21.95 -6.01 -1.45
N PRO A 100 -22.48 -4.77 -1.41
CA PRO A 100 -21.80 -3.66 -0.74
C PRO A 100 -21.46 -3.95 0.73
N ARG A 101 -22.29 -4.75 1.43
CA ARG A 101 -22.03 -5.14 2.82
C ARG A 101 -20.81 -6.06 2.97
N GLN A 102 -20.50 -6.85 1.95
CA GLN A 102 -19.30 -7.70 1.96
C GLN A 102 -18.03 -6.86 1.82
N ALA A 103 -18.11 -5.76 1.05
CA ALA A 103 -16.98 -4.90 0.72
C ALA A 103 -16.62 -3.86 1.80
N VAL A 104 -17.40 -3.75 2.88
CA VAL A 104 -17.28 -2.73 3.94
C VAL A 104 -16.88 -3.34 5.27
#